data_AF-A0A3D5Z3R4-F1
#
_entry.id   AF-A0A3D5Z3R4-F1
#
_cell.length_a   1.000
_cell.length_b   1.000
_cell.length_c   1.000
_cell.angle_alpha   90.00
_cell.angle_beta   90.00
_cell.angle_gamma   90.00
#
_symmetry.space_group_name_H-M   'P 1'
#
loop_
_entity.id
_entity.type
_entity.pdbx_description
1 polymer ?
#
loop_
_entity_poly.entity_id
_entity_poly.type
_entity_poly.pdbx_seq_one_letter_code
_entity_poly.pdbx_strand_id
1 'polypeptide(L)'
;MTEKKENKSKRISKEDLKSVLGGTILASEKVTKQLPFVFFVAFMFIGLITNRYWTEKTIRKIDMVKDSLKEYKAESVIHETQLMYINRPSEVTKKVIEREIDLIEPTEPAKKIIVKKLEQK
;
A
#
# COMPACT_ATOMS: atom_id res chain seq x y z
N MET A 1 -19.30 69.42 -4.82
CA MET A 1 -19.20 69.00 -6.24
C MET A 1 -18.24 67.83 -6.29
N THR A 2 -18.77 66.68 -6.66
CA THR A 2 -18.20 65.35 -6.40
C THR A 2 -17.12 65.00 -7.42
N GLU A 3 -15.91 64.67 -6.97
CA GLU A 3 -14.84 64.14 -7.80
C GLU A 3 -15.22 62.75 -8.35
N LYS A 4 -15.34 62.64 -9.67
CA LYS A 4 -15.54 61.37 -10.37
C LYS A 4 -14.17 60.79 -10.74
N LYS A 5 -13.60 59.95 -9.86
CA LYS A 5 -12.45 59.10 -10.20
C LYS A 5 -12.91 58.01 -11.18
N GLU A 6 -12.45 58.12 -12.42
CA GLU A 6 -12.67 57.14 -13.48
C GLU A 6 -11.79 55.90 -13.23
N ASN A 7 -12.38 54.85 -12.66
CA ASN A 7 -11.72 53.57 -12.42
C ASN A 7 -11.68 52.75 -13.72
N LYS A 8 -10.66 52.97 -14.56
CA LYS A 8 -10.41 52.16 -15.76
C LYS A 8 -9.90 50.78 -15.34
N SER A 9 -10.83 49.85 -15.14
CA SER A 9 -10.54 48.42 -15.11
C SER A 9 -9.76 48.07 -16.39
N LYS A 10 -8.48 47.72 -16.23
CA LYS A 10 -7.61 47.22 -17.32
C LYS A 10 -8.16 45.87 -17.78
N ARG A 11 -9.15 45.90 -18.67
CA ARG A 11 -9.59 44.73 -19.42
C ARG A 11 -8.47 44.35 -20.37
N ILE A 12 -7.91 43.15 -20.20
CA ILE A 12 -6.94 42.57 -21.13
C ILE A 12 -7.62 42.56 -22.50
N SER A 13 -7.08 43.34 -23.44
CA SER A 13 -7.69 43.54 -24.75
C SER A 13 -7.43 42.34 -25.66
N LYS A 14 -8.25 42.16 -26.70
CA LYS A 14 -8.03 41.08 -27.68
C LYS A 14 -6.71 41.30 -28.44
N GLU A 15 -6.30 42.55 -28.54
CA GLU A 15 -5.06 43.02 -29.13
C GLU A 15 -3.85 42.63 -28.28
N ASP A 16 -3.96 42.71 -26.94
CA ASP A 16 -2.94 42.22 -26.02
C ASP A 16 -2.76 40.70 -26.13
N LEU A 17 -3.86 39.94 -26.21
CA LEU A 17 -3.80 38.48 -26.37
C LEU A 17 -3.21 38.08 -27.74
N LYS A 18 -3.56 38.81 -28.81
CA LYS A 18 -2.95 38.64 -30.14
C LYS A 18 -1.47 39.00 -30.16
N SER A 19 -1.05 40.01 -29.40
CA SER A 19 0.35 40.42 -29.27
C SER A 19 1.20 39.40 -28.50
N VAL A 20 0.63 38.78 -27.47
CA VAL A 20 1.25 37.66 -26.74
C VAL A 20 1.38 36.43 -27.63
N LEU A 21 0.29 36.01 -28.29
CA LEU A 21 0.27 34.84 -29.17
C LEU A 21 1.09 35.04 -30.45
N GLY A 22 1.17 36.28 -30.95
CA GLY A 22 1.94 36.67 -32.13
C GLY A 22 3.44 36.84 -31.87
N GLY A 23 3.91 36.67 -30.62
CA GLY A 23 5.33 36.62 -30.31
C GLY A 23 6.03 37.97 -30.18
N THR A 24 5.35 39.10 -30.43
CA THR A 24 5.93 40.45 -30.32
C THR A 24 6.46 40.74 -28.90
N ILE A 25 5.80 40.20 -27.88
CA ILE A 25 6.23 40.33 -26.48
C ILE A 25 7.40 39.39 -26.14
N LEU A 26 7.44 38.20 -26.76
CA LEU A 26 8.52 37.22 -26.58
C LEU A 26 9.82 37.64 -27.28
N ALA A 27 9.70 38.37 -28.39
CA ALA A 27 10.82 38.94 -29.15
C ALA A 27 11.42 40.19 -28.51
N SER A 28 10.87 40.67 -27.39
CA SER A 28 11.45 41.80 -26.67
C SER A 28 12.75 41.38 -25.98
N GLU A 29 13.79 42.22 -26.11
CA GLU A 29 15.17 41.96 -25.68
C GLU A 29 15.28 41.51 -24.20
N LYS A 30 14.40 42.04 -23.33
CA LYS A 30 14.31 41.68 -21.91
C LYS A 30 13.72 40.28 -21.67
N VAL A 31 12.73 39.88 -22.46
CA VAL A 31 12.06 38.57 -22.33
C VAL A 31 12.94 37.48 -22.93
N THR A 32 13.62 37.74 -24.05
CA THR A 32 14.56 36.80 -24.65
C THR A 32 15.72 36.45 -23.70
N LYS A 33 16.16 37.40 -22.86
CA LYS A 33 17.18 37.15 -21.83
C LYS A 33 16.70 36.26 -20.69
N GLN A 34 15.40 36.27 -20.39
CA GLN A 34 14.78 35.49 -19.29
C GLN A 34 14.14 34.18 -19.77
N LEU A 35 14.07 33.96 -21.08
CA LEU A 35 13.56 32.75 -21.73
C LEU A 35 14.15 31.43 -21.17
N PRO A 36 15.47 31.30 -20.89
CA PRO A 36 16.01 30.08 -20.26
C PRO A 36 15.46 29.82 -18.84
N PHE A 37 15.11 30.87 -18.08
CA PHE A 37 14.48 30.72 -16.77
C PHE A 37 13.04 30.19 -16.88
N VAL A 38 12.28 30.63 -17.89
CA VAL A 38 10.93 30.10 -18.15
C VAL A 38 10.98 28.62 -18.52
N PHE A 39 11.95 28.22 -19.36
CA PHE A 39 12.17 26.81 -19.67
C PHE A 39 12.53 25.98 -18.45
N PHE A 40 13.35 26.51 -17.55
CA PHE A 40 13.68 25.84 -16.29
C PHE A 40 12.43 25.58 -15.43
N VAL A 41 11.55 26.58 -15.31
CA VAL A 41 10.28 26.45 -14.58
C VAL A 41 9.33 25.47 -15.28
N ALA A 42 9.23 25.52 -16.61
CA ALA A 42 8.45 24.56 -17.38
C ALA A 42 8.95 23.11 -17.19
N PHE A 43 10.27 22.92 -17.17
CA PHE A 43 10.90 21.63 -16.88
C PHE A 43 10.55 21.15 -15.47
N MET A 44 10.57 22.04 -14.47
CA MET A 44 10.09 21.72 -13.12
C MET A 44 8.63 21.28 -13.10
N PHE A 45 7.74 21.95 -13.84
CA PHE A 45 6.34 21.54 -13.92
C PHE A 45 6.19 20.14 -14.52
N ILE A 46 6.92 19.83 -15.58
CA ILE A 46 6.94 18.48 -16.17
C ILE A 46 7.40 17.47 -15.12
N GLY A 47 8.51 17.74 -14.42
CA GLY A 47 9.02 16.86 -13.36
C GLY A 47 8.01 16.63 -12.23
N LEU A 48 7.31 17.67 -11.79
CA LEU A 48 6.25 17.57 -10.77
C LEU A 48 5.08 16.69 -11.24
N ILE A 49 4.63 16.88 -12.49
CA ILE A 49 3.56 16.07 -13.07
C ILE A 49 4.00 14.60 -13.14
N THR A 50 5.21 14.33 -13.63
CA THR A 50 5.76 12.96 -13.71
C THR A 50 5.85 12.31 -12.34
N ASN A 51 6.38 13.02 -11.33
CA ASN A 51 6.48 12.50 -9.97
C ASN A 51 5.11 12.18 -9.38
N ARG A 52 4.12 13.06 -9.59
CA ARG A 52 2.74 12.83 -9.18
C ARG A 52 2.16 11.55 -9.78
N TYR A 53 2.31 11.35 -11.09
CA TYR A 53 1.84 10.13 -11.77
C TYR A 53 2.53 8.87 -11.26
N TRP A 54 3.83 8.93 -10.96
CA TRP A 54 4.56 7.79 -10.44
C TRP A 54 4.14 7.43 -9.01
N THR A 55 3.93 8.44 -8.18
CA THR A 55 3.42 8.29 -6.81
C THR A 55 2.04 7.65 -6.82
N GLU A 56 1.13 8.12 -7.67
CA GLU A 56 -0.24 7.57 -7.75
C GLU A 56 -0.24 6.09 -8.18
N LYS A 57 0.59 5.72 -9.16
CA LYS A 57 0.75 4.31 -9.56
C LYS A 57 1.33 3.47 -8.42
N THR A 58 2.26 4.01 -7.66
CA THR A 58 2.91 3.31 -6.54
C THR A 58 1.91 3.09 -5.39
N ILE A 59 1.12 4.11 -5.05
CA ILE A 59 0.06 4.00 -4.03
C ILE A 59 -0.93 2.90 -4.41
N ARG A 60 -1.42 2.88 -5.65
CA ARG A 60 -2.33 1.82 -6.11
C ARG A 60 -1.74 0.42 -5.99
N LYS A 61 -0.45 0.25 -6.32
CA LYS A 61 0.24 -1.04 -6.15
C LYS A 61 0.35 -1.44 -4.69
N ILE A 62 0.66 -0.48 -3.80
CA ILE A 62 0.75 -0.72 -2.37
C ILE A 62 -0.60 -1.22 -1.85
N ASP A 63 -1.70 -0.61 -2.25
CA ASP A 63 -3.04 -1.01 -1.79
C ASP A 63 -3.40 -2.42 -2.29
N MET A 64 -3.12 -2.74 -3.55
CA MET A 64 -3.32 -4.11 -4.07
C MET A 64 -2.50 -5.14 -3.28
N VAL A 65 -1.23 -4.85 -3.00
CA VAL A 65 -0.35 -5.76 -2.24
C VAL A 65 -0.83 -5.91 -0.80
N LYS A 66 -1.33 -4.84 -0.17
CA LYS A 66 -1.89 -4.90 1.19
C LYS A 66 -3.13 -5.78 1.24
N ASP A 67 -4.01 -5.69 0.25
CA ASP A 67 -5.20 -6.54 0.17
C ASP A 67 -4.82 -8.01 0.04
N SER A 68 -3.86 -8.33 -0.85
CA SER A 68 -3.33 -9.70 -0.97
C SER A 68 -2.68 -10.19 0.33
N LEU A 69 -1.92 -9.33 1.02
CA LEU A 69 -1.31 -9.69 2.30
C LEU A 69 -2.35 -9.99 3.38
N LYS A 70 -3.45 -9.24 3.40
CA LYS A 70 -4.57 -9.48 4.32
C LYS A 70 -5.22 -10.83 4.05
N GLU A 71 -5.44 -11.17 2.79
CA GLU A 71 -5.98 -12.46 2.38
C GLU A 71 -5.07 -13.62 2.82
N TYR A 72 -3.77 -13.56 2.49
CA TYR A 72 -2.82 -14.59 2.91
C TYR A 72 -2.73 -14.74 4.43
N LYS A 73 -2.83 -13.63 5.16
CA LYS A 73 -2.86 -13.69 6.62
C LYS A 73 -4.10 -14.42 7.13
N ALA A 74 -5.27 -14.13 6.56
CA ALA A 74 -6.51 -14.83 6.91
C ALA A 74 -6.42 -16.33 6.58
N GLU A 75 -5.91 -16.68 5.40
CA GLU A 75 -5.71 -18.07 4.98
C GLU A 75 -4.78 -18.83 5.92
N SER A 76 -3.66 -18.21 6.33
CA SER A 76 -2.73 -18.84 7.28
C SER A 76 -3.38 -19.17 8.63
N VAL A 77 -4.21 -18.26 9.15
CA VAL A 77 -4.94 -18.47 10.41
C VAL A 77 -5.99 -19.56 10.26
N ILE A 78 -6.68 -19.62 9.12
CA ILE A 78 -7.64 -20.69 8.82
C ILE A 78 -6.94 -22.04 8.80
N HIS A 79 -5.78 -22.15 8.13
CA HIS A 79 -5.03 -23.40 8.05
C HIS A 79 -4.53 -23.86 9.43
N GLU A 80 -4.02 -22.92 10.24
CA GLU A 80 -3.63 -23.21 11.63
C GLU A 80 -4.84 -23.70 12.44
N THR A 81 -5.99 -23.04 12.30
CA THR A 81 -7.23 -23.42 12.98
C THR A 81 -7.71 -24.80 12.55
N GLN A 82 -7.63 -25.13 11.26
CA GLN A 82 -7.95 -26.46 10.74
C GLN A 82 -7.02 -27.53 11.30
N LEU A 83 -5.72 -27.24 11.38
CA LEU A 83 -4.75 -28.15 11.97
C LEU A 83 -5.03 -28.35 13.46
N MET A 84 -5.34 -27.28 14.20
CA MET A 84 -5.75 -27.37 15.61
C MET A 84 -7.00 -28.21 15.79
N TYR A 85 -7.99 -28.08 14.90
CA TYR A 85 -9.21 -28.88 14.93
C TYR A 85 -8.90 -30.37 14.71
N ILE A 86 -8.06 -30.70 13.73
CA ILE A 86 -7.67 -32.09 13.44
C ILE A 86 -6.83 -32.69 14.57
N ASN A 87 -5.91 -31.91 15.14
CA ASN A 87 -5.05 -32.34 16.25
C ASN A 87 -5.77 -32.36 17.61
N ARG A 88 -7.04 -31.93 17.67
CA ARG A 88 -7.80 -31.92 18.92
C ARG A 88 -7.92 -33.36 19.44
N PRO A 89 -7.57 -33.65 20.71
CA PRO A 89 -7.60 -35.02 21.24
C PRO A 89 -8.94 -35.72 21.02
N SER A 90 -10.06 -35.01 21.20
CA SER A 90 -11.40 -35.55 20.93
C SER A 90 -11.62 -35.96 19.47
N GLU A 91 -11.08 -35.22 18.50
CA GLU A 91 -11.20 -35.53 17.08
C GLU A 91 -10.23 -36.65 16.67
N VAL A 92 -9.04 -36.69 17.28
CA VAL A 92 -8.08 -37.79 17.11
C VAL A 92 -8.67 -39.10 17.64
N THR A 93 -9.23 -39.10 18.86
CA THR A 93 -9.88 -40.29 19.45
C THR A 93 -11.04 -40.77 18.57
N LYS A 94 -11.89 -39.87 18.06
CA LYS A 94 -12.95 -40.24 17.10
C LYS A 94 -12.38 -40.90 15.83
N LYS A 95 -11.34 -40.33 15.23
CA LYS A 95 -10.69 -40.87 14.02
C LYS A 95 -10.02 -42.22 14.25
N VAL A 96 -9.46 -42.45 15.44
CA VAL A 96 -8.86 -43.73 15.85
C VAL A 96 -9.94 -44.82 15.94
N ILE A 97 -11.08 -44.51 16.58
CA ILE A 97 -12.22 -45.42 16.68
C ILE A 97 -12.84 -45.72 15.31
N GLU A 98 -13.06 -44.69 14.48
CA GLU A 98 -13.63 -44.85 13.13
C GLU A 98 -12.74 -45.69 12.21
N ARG A 99 -11.42 -45.63 12.39
CA ARG A 99 -10.45 -46.39 11.60
C ARG A 99 -10.11 -47.76 12.20
N GLU A 100 -10.82 -48.19 13.25
CA GLU A 100 -10.62 -49.47 13.94
C GLU A 100 -9.16 -49.68 14.41
N ILE A 101 -8.48 -48.59 14.78
CA ILE A 101 -7.11 -48.67 15.28
C ILE A 101 -7.20 -48.94 16.78
N ASP A 102 -6.53 -49.99 17.23
CA ASP A 102 -6.60 -50.54 18.59
C ASP A 102 -5.82 -49.68 19.63
N LEU A 103 -6.10 -48.38 19.63
CA LEU A 103 -5.49 -47.35 20.48
C LEU A 103 -6.52 -46.81 21.46
N ILE A 104 -6.16 -46.85 22.74
CA ILE A 104 -6.98 -46.36 23.86
C ILE A 104 -6.36 -45.09 24.42
N GLU A 105 -7.21 -44.09 24.71
CA GLU A 105 -6.77 -42.84 25.31
C GLU A 105 -6.31 -43.08 26.76
N PRO A 106 -5.06 -42.69 27.12
CA PRO A 106 -4.56 -42.87 28.48
C PRO A 106 -5.30 -41.95 29.45
N THR A 107 -6.08 -42.53 30.36
CA THR A 107 -6.82 -41.83 31.42
C THR A 107 -5.95 -41.44 32.62
N GLU A 108 -4.80 -42.08 32.79
CA GLU A 108 -3.82 -41.76 33.84
C GLU A 108 -2.51 -41.21 33.25
N PRO A 109 -1.88 -40.23 33.91
CA PRO A 109 -0.59 -39.70 33.47
C PRO A 109 0.52 -40.75 33.57
N ALA A 110 1.51 -40.67 32.68
CA ALA A 110 2.65 -41.57 32.66
C ALA A 110 3.45 -41.52 33.97
N LYS A 111 3.62 -42.67 34.63
CA LYS A 111 4.40 -42.79 35.87
C LYS A 111 5.85 -43.14 35.55
N LYS A 112 6.79 -42.50 36.24
CA LYS A 112 8.22 -42.83 36.12
C LYS A 112 8.45 -44.24 36.66
N ILE A 113 8.89 -45.15 35.78
CA ILE A 113 9.25 -46.52 36.19
C ILE A 113 10.61 -46.44 36.90
N ILE A 114 10.61 -46.67 38.22
CA ILE A 114 11.84 -46.80 39.00
C ILE A 114 12.13 -48.29 39.16
N VAL A 115 13.09 -48.80 38.40
CA VAL A 115 13.52 -50.20 38.49
C VAL A 115 14.40 -50.34 39.72
N LYS A 116 13.92 -51.03 40.76
CA LYS A 116 14.80 -51.50 41.85
C LYS A 116 15.63 -52.66 41.29
N LYS A 117 16.95 -52.48 41.25
CA LYS A 117 17.90 -53.53 40.88
C LYS A 117 17.69 -54.71 41.83
N LEU A 118 17.32 -55.87 41.28
CA LEU A 118 17.25 -57.11 42.04
C LEU A 118 18.69 -57.50 42.40
N GLU A 119 19.03 -57.40 43.68
CA GLU A 119 20.23 -58.01 44.25
C GLU A 119 20.10 -59.53 44.06
N GLN A 120 20.85 -60.09 43.11
CA GLN A 120 20.98 -61.53 42.92
C GLN A 120 21.84 -62.07 44.07
N LYS A 121 21.26 -62.98 44.85
CA LYS A 121 21.91 -63.70 45.94
C LYS A 121 22.68 -64.91 45.41
#